data_AF-A0A0G0QBE0-F1
#
_entry.id   AF-A0A0G0QBE0-F1
#
_cell.length_a   1.000
_cell.length_b   1.000
_cell.length_c   1.000
_cell.angle_alpha   90.00
_cell.angle_beta   90.00
_cell.angle_gamma   90.00
#
_symmetry.space_group_name_H-M   'P 1'
#
loop_
_entity.id
_entity.type
_entity.pdbx_description
1 polymer ?
#
loop_
_entity_poly.entity_id
_entity_poly.type
_entity_poly.pdbx_seq_one_letter_code
_entity_poly.pdbx_strand_id
1 'polypeptide(L)'
;MNYVDEALQQIREQLYKAAEVTSTYTFSPTTRSIFSPENLDERIKFLVPIDTPLRNRIPRVAGKGQAAMWKRMTSAVHSKSHPSTNVAAGTNTAISFADAGAPNETTQTYDMVSQAYELLGRKLEVGGLALAASRGRDGQPDMMKSREQIKAYELMLGEEEMIVAGDTDVANEFDGLFKQITTNSGSYSGFVTSSGIGANCRTLYLYGADPTLLVLNARQLQALADDLQASGAIQRSVITQGEVAGVTGGFALSRIVNPVTQSLIDVKPERFVGYGGLLLTEKSPAGMQLTVGQV
;
A
#
# COMPACT_ATOMS: atom_id res chain seq x y z
N MET A 1 6.40 71.60 -51.29
CA MET A 1 6.64 70.17 -51.02
C MET A 1 5.39 69.43 -51.40
N ASN A 2 5.49 68.37 -52.20
CA ASN A 2 4.32 67.64 -52.69
C ASN A 2 3.72 66.82 -51.54
N TYR A 3 2.40 66.88 -51.37
CA TYR A 3 1.64 66.08 -50.41
C TYR A 3 1.92 64.56 -50.53
N VAL A 4 2.35 64.12 -51.71
CA VAL A 4 2.75 62.72 -51.97
C VAL A 4 4.06 62.36 -51.26
N ASP A 5 5.02 63.28 -51.21
CA ASP A 5 6.30 63.06 -50.52
C ASP A 5 6.09 62.99 -49.01
N GLU A 6 5.16 63.79 -48.49
CA GLU A 6 4.79 63.84 -47.07
C GLU A 6 4.08 62.55 -46.63
N ALA A 7 3.17 62.02 -47.45
CA ALA A 7 2.50 60.74 -47.19
C ALA A 7 3.46 59.54 -47.23
N LEU A 8 4.40 59.53 -48.18
CA LEU A 8 5.44 58.50 -48.27
C LEU A 8 6.37 58.51 -47.05
N GLN A 9 6.69 59.69 -46.53
CA GLN A 9 7.52 59.85 -45.35
C GLN A 9 6.80 59.33 -44.09
N GLN A 10 5.51 59.61 -43.95
CA GLN A 10 4.68 59.09 -42.85
C GLN A 10 4.52 57.56 -42.90
N ILE A 11 4.33 56.98 -44.09
CA ILE A 11 4.27 55.52 -44.25
C ILE A 11 5.61 54.87 -43.90
N ARG A 12 6.73 55.50 -44.29
CA ARG A 12 8.07 55.02 -43.95
C ARG A 12 8.32 55.06 -42.44
N GLU A 13 7.93 56.14 -41.76
CA GLU A 13 8.01 56.25 -40.30
C GLU A 13 7.12 55.23 -39.59
N GLN A 14 5.89 54.99 -40.08
CA GLN A 14 5.01 53.96 -39.53
C GLN A 14 5.57 52.55 -39.75
N LEU A 15 6.23 52.28 -40.88
CA LEU A 15 6.92 51.01 -41.15
C LEU A 15 8.13 50.81 -40.24
N TYR A 16 8.95 51.83 -39.99
CA TYR A 16 10.05 51.74 -39.02
C TYR A 16 9.52 51.54 -37.60
N LYS A 17 8.43 52.22 -37.22
CA LYS A 17 7.78 52.07 -35.92
C LYS A 17 7.11 50.70 -35.74
N ALA A 18 6.55 50.12 -36.79
CA ALA A 18 5.98 48.76 -36.76
C ALA A 18 7.06 47.66 -36.80
N ALA A 19 8.18 47.90 -37.50
CA ALA A 19 9.34 47.01 -37.50
C ALA A 19 10.04 46.99 -36.15
N GLU A 20 10.11 48.12 -35.43
CA GLU A 20 10.71 48.20 -34.10
C GLU A 20 9.85 47.53 -33.01
N VAL A 21 8.53 47.45 -33.21
CA VAL A 21 7.58 46.81 -32.26
C VAL A 21 7.43 45.29 -32.48
N THR A 22 8.05 44.72 -33.52
CA THR A 22 8.03 43.26 -33.74
C THR A 22 9.37 42.57 -33.40
N SER A 23 10.43 43.32 -33.06
CA SER A 23 11.67 42.71 -32.54
C SER A 23 12.59 43.61 -31.71
N THR A 24 12.05 44.53 -30.89
CA THR A 24 12.94 45.37 -30.05
C THR A 24 12.35 45.62 -28.66
N TYR A 25 12.75 44.77 -27.71
CA TYR A 25 12.59 45.05 -26.29
C TYR A 25 13.65 46.07 -25.85
N THR A 26 13.24 47.19 -25.26
CA THR A 26 14.16 48.15 -24.62
C THR A 26 14.12 47.98 -23.09
N PHE A 27 15.26 47.58 -22.50
CA PHE A 27 15.46 47.38 -21.05
C PHE A 27 16.35 48.47 -20.44
N SER A 28 16.12 48.86 -19.18
CA SER A 28 17.03 49.71 -18.40
C SER A 28 17.23 49.21 -16.95
N PRO A 29 18.47 49.16 -16.44
CA PRO A 29 19.71 49.52 -17.12
C PRO A 29 20.03 48.52 -18.23
N THR A 30 20.80 48.98 -19.20
CA THR A 30 21.30 48.22 -20.36
C THR A 30 22.49 47.34 -19.94
N THR A 31 22.32 46.35 -19.07
CA THR A 31 22.04 44.98 -19.51
C THR A 31 21.26 44.18 -18.45
N ARG A 32 20.24 44.77 -17.82
CA ARG A 32 19.20 44.03 -17.07
C ARG A 32 18.36 43.25 -18.06
N SER A 33 18.92 42.11 -18.39
CA SER A 33 18.43 40.94 -19.09
C SER A 33 17.22 41.08 -20.00
N ILE A 34 17.49 40.79 -21.27
CA ILE A 34 16.61 40.09 -22.23
C ILE A 34 16.29 38.67 -21.72
N PHE A 35 16.09 38.49 -20.42
CA PHE A 35 15.41 37.29 -19.95
C PHE A 35 13.95 37.54 -20.30
N SER A 36 13.52 37.02 -21.46
CA SER A 36 12.28 36.25 -21.43
C SER A 36 12.46 35.31 -20.25
N PRO A 37 11.75 35.47 -19.11
CA PRO A 37 11.91 34.55 -18.01
C PRO A 37 11.45 33.20 -18.53
N GLU A 38 12.40 32.42 -19.00
CA GLU A 38 12.17 31.06 -19.41
C GLU A 38 11.78 30.31 -18.15
N ASN A 39 10.75 29.49 -18.27
CA ASN A 39 10.37 28.60 -17.20
C ASN A 39 11.43 27.50 -17.12
N LEU A 40 12.54 27.78 -16.42
CA LEU A 40 13.70 26.90 -16.30
C LEU A 40 13.45 25.69 -15.39
N ASP A 41 12.28 25.64 -14.76
CA ASP A 41 11.98 24.65 -13.76
C ASP A 41 11.05 23.60 -14.37
N GLU A 42 11.59 22.39 -14.54
CA GLU A 42 10.74 21.26 -14.82
C GLU A 42 9.78 21.07 -13.64
N ARG A 43 8.50 20.87 -13.96
CA ARG A 43 7.51 20.47 -12.95
C ARG A 43 8.05 19.22 -12.27
N ILE A 44 8.18 19.22 -10.93
CA ILE A 44 8.32 17.97 -10.17
C ILE A 44 7.06 17.15 -10.50
N LYS A 45 7.21 16.21 -11.43
CA LYS A 45 6.11 15.43 -12.01
C LYS A 45 5.76 14.21 -11.17
N PHE A 46 6.65 13.78 -10.27
CA PHE A 46 6.53 12.50 -9.60
C PHE A 46 6.68 12.66 -8.08
N LEU A 47 5.55 12.53 -7.38
CA LEU A 47 5.59 12.02 -6.02
C LEU A 47 5.61 10.50 -6.15
N VAL A 48 6.73 9.88 -5.83
CA VAL A 48 6.86 8.42 -5.81
C VAL A 48 7.49 8.05 -4.47
N PRO A 49 6.98 7.00 -3.80
CA PRO A 49 5.99 6.02 -4.27
C PRO A 49 4.63 6.12 -3.53
N ILE A 50 3.52 6.05 -4.29
CA ILE A 50 2.13 6.29 -3.81
C ILE A 50 1.43 5.02 -3.32
N ASP A 51 1.93 3.84 -3.70
CA ASP A 51 1.23 2.58 -3.44
C ASP A 51 1.19 2.24 -1.94
N THR A 52 -0.03 1.94 -1.47
CA THR A 52 -0.39 1.55 -0.09
C THR A 52 -1.34 0.33 -0.16
N PRO A 53 -0.79 -0.87 -0.40
CA PRO A 53 -1.57 -2.06 -0.73
C PRO A 53 -2.43 -2.58 0.41
N LEU A 54 -1.99 -2.54 1.67
CA LEU A 54 -2.82 -2.98 2.81
C LEU A 54 -3.90 -1.94 3.11
N ARG A 55 -3.51 -0.66 3.16
CA ARG A 55 -4.40 0.47 3.45
C ARG A 55 -5.63 0.49 2.54
N ASN A 56 -5.44 0.17 1.26
CA ASN A 56 -6.49 0.20 0.23
C ASN A 56 -7.32 -1.08 0.19
N ARG A 57 -6.83 -2.19 0.76
CA ARG A 57 -7.54 -3.48 0.83
C ARG A 57 -8.40 -3.61 2.07
N ILE A 58 -7.96 -3.04 3.20
CA ILE A 58 -8.71 -3.12 4.45
C ILE A 58 -10.00 -2.29 4.35
N PRO A 59 -11.18 -2.90 4.54
CA PRO A 59 -12.45 -2.18 4.51
C PRO A 59 -12.52 -1.19 5.66
N ARG A 60 -12.80 0.08 5.35
CA ARG A 60 -12.89 1.15 6.35
C ARG A 60 -14.33 1.34 6.81
N VAL A 61 -14.52 1.37 8.12
CA VAL A 61 -15.79 1.73 8.75
C VAL A 61 -15.54 2.91 9.68
N ALA A 62 -16.42 3.91 9.63
CA ALA A 62 -16.30 5.07 10.51
C ALA A 62 -16.52 4.64 11.97
N GLY A 63 -15.50 4.88 12.80
CA GLY A 63 -15.58 4.67 14.25
C GLY A 63 -16.48 5.69 14.94
N LYS A 64 -17.04 5.31 16.10
CA LYS A 64 -17.76 6.21 17.00
C LYS A 64 -17.24 6.04 18.42
N GLY A 65 -17.11 7.13 19.17
CA GLY A 65 -16.62 7.12 20.55
C GLY A 65 -15.11 7.29 20.67
N GLN A 66 -14.54 6.87 21.80
CA GLN A 66 -13.11 6.98 22.11
C GLN A 66 -12.30 5.72 21.73
N ALA A 67 -12.98 4.58 21.55
CA ALA A 67 -12.35 3.30 21.20
C ALA A 67 -13.30 2.43 20.36
N ALA A 68 -12.74 1.53 19.57
CA ALA A 68 -13.44 0.40 18.99
C ALA A 68 -13.42 -0.78 19.99
N MET A 69 -14.58 -1.35 20.28
CA MET A 69 -14.71 -2.49 21.20
C MET A 69 -15.42 -3.64 20.49
N TRP A 70 -14.91 -4.86 20.67
CA TRP A 70 -15.53 -6.07 20.13
C TRP A 70 -15.34 -7.25 21.07
N LYS A 71 -16.23 -8.25 20.92
CA LYS A 71 -16.14 -9.53 21.63
C LYS A 71 -15.37 -10.51 20.76
N ARG A 72 -14.27 -11.05 21.28
CA ARG A 72 -13.49 -12.12 20.66
C ARG A 72 -13.85 -13.44 21.33
N MET A 73 -14.38 -14.39 20.57
CA MET A 73 -14.55 -15.77 21.05
C MET A 73 -13.17 -16.41 21.23
N THR A 74 -12.91 -16.98 22.40
CA THR A 74 -11.62 -17.63 22.72
C THR A 74 -11.68 -19.16 22.70
N SER A 75 -12.88 -19.73 22.68
CA SER A 75 -13.13 -21.17 22.56
C SER A 75 -13.31 -21.60 21.11
N ALA A 76 -13.01 -22.86 20.82
CA ALA A 76 -13.37 -23.45 19.53
C ALA A 76 -14.90 -23.60 19.41
N VAL A 77 -15.43 -23.34 18.21
CA VAL A 77 -16.88 -23.49 17.94
C VAL A 77 -17.36 -24.92 18.18
N HIS A 78 -16.51 -25.92 17.85
CA HIS A 78 -16.78 -27.33 18.06
C HIS A 78 -15.46 -28.09 18.25
N SER A 79 -15.37 -28.93 19.28
CA SER A 79 -14.41 -30.04 19.31
C SER A 79 -14.54 -30.85 20.60
N LYS A 80 -14.75 -32.17 20.46
CA LYS A 80 -14.41 -33.18 21.48
C LYS A 80 -12.90 -33.52 21.49
N SER A 81 -12.23 -33.30 20.36
CA SER A 81 -10.82 -33.60 20.16
C SER A 81 -10.28 -32.72 19.02
N HIS A 82 -9.71 -31.58 19.37
CA HIS A 82 -9.00 -30.74 18.42
C HIS A 82 -7.60 -31.36 18.21
N PRO A 83 -7.11 -31.51 16.97
CA PRO A 83 -5.81 -32.13 16.71
C PRO A 83 -4.62 -31.31 17.22
N SER A 84 -4.85 -30.04 17.60
CA SER A 84 -3.86 -29.16 18.22
C SER A 84 -4.18 -28.99 19.70
N THR A 85 -3.20 -29.32 20.57
CA THR A 85 -3.23 -29.09 22.03
C THR A 85 -3.29 -27.61 22.40
N ASN A 86 -3.03 -26.71 21.44
CA ASN A 86 -2.96 -25.26 21.65
C ASN A 86 -4.29 -24.55 21.36
N VAL A 87 -5.31 -25.28 20.89
CA VAL A 87 -6.69 -24.76 20.79
C VAL A 87 -7.44 -25.20 22.03
N ALA A 88 -7.96 -24.24 22.80
CA ALA A 88 -8.85 -24.54 23.90
C ALA A 88 -9.99 -25.42 23.38
N ALA A 89 -10.17 -26.60 23.99
CA ALA A 89 -11.28 -27.48 23.67
C ALA A 89 -12.56 -26.64 23.67
N GLY A 90 -13.37 -26.77 22.62
CA GLY A 90 -14.62 -26.04 22.49
C GLY A 90 -15.64 -26.53 23.53
N THR A 91 -16.87 -26.75 23.11
CA THR A 91 -17.90 -27.27 24.01
C THR A 91 -17.60 -28.68 24.54
N ASN A 92 -16.67 -29.42 23.93
CA ASN A 92 -16.28 -30.79 24.28
C ASN A 92 -17.47 -31.77 24.47
N THR A 93 -18.59 -31.47 23.81
CA THR A 93 -19.82 -32.25 23.87
C THR A 93 -20.00 -33.03 22.59
N ALA A 94 -20.42 -34.30 22.71
CA ALA A 94 -20.90 -35.05 21.57
C ALA A 94 -22.24 -34.48 21.11
N ILE A 95 -22.47 -34.46 19.79
CA ILE A 95 -23.76 -34.06 19.20
C ILE A 95 -24.68 -35.28 18.95
N SER A 96 -24.13 -36.48 19.06
CA SER A 96 -24.85 -37.75 18.91
C SER A 96 -25.10 -38.36 20.28
N PHE A 97 -26.35 -38.73 20.56
CA PHE A 97 -26.78 -39.32 21.81
C PHE A 97 -27.45 -40.67 21.55
N ALA A 98 -27.31 -41.61 22.49
CA ALA A 98 -28.08 -42.85 22.46
C ALA A 98 -29.56 -42.57 22.78
N ASP A 99 -30.45 -43.52 22.50
CA ASP A 99 -31.85 -43.41 22.92
C ASP A 99 -31.91 -43.26 24.46
N ALA A 100 -32.65 -42.26 24.94
CA ALA A 100 -32.64 -41.70 26.31
C ALA A 100 -31.43 -40.84 26.76
N GLY A 101 -30.46 -40.53 25.89
CA GLY A 101 -29.37 -39.59 26.20
C GLY A 101 -29.80 -38.12 26.00
N ALA A 102 -29.70 -37.30 27.05
CA ALA A 102 -29.98 -35.86 26.97
C ALA A 102 -28.71 -35.04 26.64
N PRO A 103 -28.81 -33.98 25.83
CA PRO A 103 -27.71 -33.04 25.61
C PRO A 103 -27.33 -32.27 26.88
N ASN A 104 -26.02 -32.04 27.08
CA ASN A 104 -25.52 -31.13 28.12
C ASN A 104 -25.56 -29.67 27.62
N GLU A 105 -25.77 -28.72 28.55
CA GLU A 105 -25.62 -27.29 28.26
C GLU A 105 -24.18 -26.95 27.91
N THR A 106 -24.00 -26.04 26.96
CA THR A 106 -22.67 -25.61 26.49
C THR A 106 -22.56 -24.09 26.53
N THR A 107 -21.43 -23.58 27.00
CA THR A 107 -21.15 -22.15 27.06
C THR A 107 -19.90 -21.84 26.25
N GLN A 108 -19.95 -20.78 25.45
CA GLN A 108 -18.80 -20.24 24.74
C GLN A 108 -18.18 -19.10 25.56
N THR A 109 -16.85 -19.04 25.60
CA THR A 109 -16.07 -18.00 26.29
C THR A 109 -15.73 -16.86 25.35
N TYR A 110 -15.87 -15.63 25.85
CA TYR A 110 -15.59 -14.41 25.10
C TYR A 110 -14.74 -13.46 25.92
N ASP A 111 -13.74 -12.88 25.27
CA ASP A 111 -12.97 -11.75 25.80
C ASP A 111 -13.49 -10.45 25.18
N MET A 112 -13.54 -9.39 25.98
CA MET A 112 -13.73 -8.04 25.47
C MET A 112 -12.36 -7.49 25.04
N VAL A 113 -12.23 -7.12 23.77
CA VAL A 113 -11.06 -6.44 23.22
C VAL A 113 -11.44 -5.00 22.90
N SER A 114 -10.55 -4.06 23.24
CA SER A 114 -10.74 -2.62 23.02
C SER A 114 -9.47 -2.03 22.41
N GLN A 115 -9.64 -1.17 21.40
CA GLN A 115 -8.56 -0.40 20.78
C GLN A 115 -8.96 1.07 20.73
N ALA A 116 -8.16 1.95 21.33
CA ALA A 116 -8.39 3.40 21.30
C ALA A 116 -8.22 3.98 19.88
N TYR A 117 -8.97 5.04 19.57
CA TYR A 117 -8.76 5.79 18.33
C TYR A 117 -7.64 6.80 18.53
N GLU A 118 -6.63 6.74 17.65
CA GLU A 118 -5.49 7.65 17.71
C GLU A 118 -5.52 8.72 16.62
N LEU A 119 -4.99 9.89 16.94
CA LEU A 119 -4.88 11.00 16.00
C LEU A 119 -3.69 10.79 15.06
N LEU A 120 -3.99 10.65 13.77
CA LEU A 120 -2.98 10.62 12.72
C LEU A 120 -2.89 11.97 12.02
N GLY A 121 -1.68 12.51 11.88
CA GLY A 121 -1.50 13.80 11.21
C GLY A 121 -0.06 14.20 10.95
N ARG A 122 0.12 15.11 9.99
CA ARG A 122 1.38 15.80 9.70
C ARG A 122 1.12 17.31 9.67
N LYS A 123 2.00 18.09 10.29
CA LYS A 123 1.92 19.54 10.25
C LYS A 123 2.44 20.07 8.91
N LEU A 124 1.82 21.14 8.43
CA LEU A 124 2.23 21.89 7.24
C LEU A 124 2.65 23.30 7.65
N GLU A 125 3.77 23.77 7.13
CA GLU A 125 4.23 25.15 7.27
C GLU A 125 4.67 25.71 5.92
N VAL A 126 4.22 26.92 5.59
CA VAL A 126 4.63 27.66 4.40
C VAL A 126 4.79 29.14 4.76
N GLY A 127 5.96 29.72 4.49
CA GLY A 127 6.21 31.14 4.73
C GLY A 127 5.38 32.05 3.82
N GLY A 128 4.91 33.20 4.34
CA GLY A 128 4.03 34.12 3.60
C GLY A 128 4.64 34.67 2.30
N LEU A 129 5.95 34.93 2.29
CA LEU A 129 6.67 35.38 1.10
C LEU A 129 6.75 34.29 0.01
N ALA A 130 6.91 33.04 0.42
CA ALA A 130 6.92 31.90 -0.51
C ALA A 130 5.53 31.67 -1.11
N LEU A 131 4.46 31.84 -0.32
CA LEU A 131 3.10 31.76 -0.81
C LEU A 131 2.81 32.87 -1.84
N ALA A 132 3.20 34.11 -1.54
CA ALA A 132 3.04 35.24 -2.44
C ALA A 132 3.80 35.05 -3.77
N ALA A 133 5.03 34.50 -3.71
CA ALA A 133 5.83 34.20 -4.88
C ALA A 133 5.26 33.06 -5.75
N SER A 134 4.46 32.16 -5.16
CA SER A 134 3.84 31.03 -5.87
C SER A 134 2.52 31.34 -6.56
N ARG A 135 1.85 32.43 -6.14
CA ARG A 135 0.55 32.83 -6.69
C ARG A 135 0.72 33.45 -8.08
N GLY A 136 -0.03 32.93 -9.06
CA GLY A 136 -0.03 33.48 -10.43
C GLY A 136 0.95 32.82 -11.39
N ARG A 137 1.56 31.68 -11.03
CA ARG A 137 2.34 30.87 -11.98
C ARG A 137 1.38 30.06 -12.85
N ASP A 138 1.24 30.44 -14.13
CA ASP A 138 0.34 29.76 -15.08
C ASP A 138 0.59 28.24 -15.11
N GLY A 139 -0.47 27.47 -14.86
CA GLY A 139 -0.45 26.01 -14.91
C GLY A 139 0.22 25.31 -13.72
N GLN A 140 0.66 26.02 -12.67
CA GLN A 140 1.22 25.41 -11.45
C GLN A 140 0.30 25.57 -10.23
N PRO A 141 0.14 24.53 -9.41
CA PRO A 141 -0.58 24.68 -8.15
C PRO A 141 0.21 25.60 -7.21
N ASP A 142 -0.49 26.48 -6.49
CA ASP A 142 0.06 27.26 -5.38
C ASP A 142 0.87 26.35 -4.45
N MET A 143 1.91 26.89 -3.82
CA MET A 143 2.77 26.12 -2.91
C MET A 143 1.99 25.44 -1.79
N MET A 144 0.89 26.04 -1.32
CA MET A 144 0.00 25.42 -0.34
C MET A 144 -0.65 24.13 -0.87
N LYS A 145 -1.20 24.16 -2.09
CA LYS A 145 -1.91 23.03 -2.69
C LYS A 145 -0.96 21.87 -3.01
N SER A 146 0.25 22.18 -3.49
CA SER A 146 1.31 21.18 -3.71
C SER A 146 1.74 20.51 -2.39
N ARG A 147 1.94 21.30 -1.35
CA ARG A 147 2.37 20.78 -0.05
C ARG A 147 1.27 20.00 0.67
N GLU A 148 0.02 20.43 0.55
CA GLU A 148 -1.14 19.68 1.06
C GLU A 148 -1.20 18.29 0.43
N GLN A 149 -1.01 18.16 -0.89
CA GLN A 149 -0.92 16.88 -1.56
C GLN A 149 0.22 16.02 -1.02
N ILE A 150 1.43 16.59 -0.89
CA ILE A 150 2.59 15.88 -0.31
C ILE A 150 2.25 15.36 1.10
N LYS A 151 1.65 16.20 1.95
CA LYS A 151 1.29 15.80 3.32
C LYS A 151 0.20 14.75 3.36
N ALA A 152 -0.76 14.78 2.44
CA ALA A 152 -1.74 13.71 2.31
C ALA A 152 -1.06 12.37 1.95
N TYR A 153 -0.10 12.36 1.03
CA TYR A 153 0.65 11.14 0.71
C TYR A 153 1.55 10.66 1.84
N GLU A 154 2.22 11.58 2.56
CA GLU A 154 3.00 11.23 3.76
C GLU A 154 2.11 10.60 4.84
N LEU A 155 0.88 11.08 5.00
CA LEU A 155 -0.08 10.49 5.93
C LEU A 155 -0.51 9.09 5.47
N MET A 156 -0.81 8.91 4.18
CA MET A 156 -1.19 7.61 3.64
C MET A 156 -0.07 6.57 3.79
N LEU A 157 1.17 6.96 3.53
CA LEU A 157 2.34 6.09 3.70
C LEU A 157 2.65 5.81 5.17
N GLY A 158 2.54 6.82 6.04
CA GLY A 158 2.71 6.62 7.48
C GLY A 158 1.63 5.71 8.07
N GLU A 159 0.40 5.76 7.56
CA GLU A 159 -0.67 4.84 7.95
C GLU A 159 -0.33 3.39 7.55
N GLU A 160 0.18 3.16 6.33
CA GLU A 160 0.63 1.83 5.89
C GLU A 160 1.76 1.29 6.78
N GLU A 161 2.77 2.11 7.08
CA GLU A 161 3.87 1.74 7.98
C GLU A 161 3.36 1.37 9.37
N MET A 162 2.45 2.17 9.94
CA MET A 162 1.85 1.90 11.24
C MET A 162 1.01 0.61 11.25
N ILE A 163 0.25 0.35 10.18
CA ILE A 163 -0.51 -0.90 10.04
C ILE A 163 0.44 -2.11 10.09
N VAL A 164 1.60 -2.05 9.46
CA VAL A 164 2.55 -3.17 9.40
C VAL A 164 3.36 -3.29 10.70
N ALA A 165 4.05 -2.22 11.08
CA ALA A 165 5.14 -2.23 12.04
C ALA A 165 4.94 -1.25 13.22
N GLY A 166 3.72 -0.77 13.45
CA GLY A 166 3.39 0.04 14.63
C GLY A 166 3.81 -0.66 15.92
N ASP A 167 4.39 0.10 16.85
CA ASP A 167 4.91 -0.42 18.11
C ASP A 167 4.68 0.56 19.27
N THR A 168 3.79 0.17 20.18
CA THR A 168 3.51 0.87 21.45
C THR A 168 4.70 1.00 22.39
N ASP A 169 5.75 0.20 22.23
CA ASP A 169 6.94 0.28 23.08
C ASP A 169 7.92 1.36 22.62
N VAL A 170 7.78 1.89 21.39
CA VAL A 170 8.76 2.80 20.76
C VAL A 170 8.12 4.11 20.28
N ALA A 171 7.27 4.71 21.13
CA ALA A 171 6.63 6.03 20.95
C ALA A 171 5.42 6.11 20.00
N ASN A 172 4.99 5.00 19.38
CA ASN A 172 3.78 4.96 18.56
C ASN A 172 2.65 4.31 19.35
N GLU A 173 1.61 5.02 19.77
CA GLU A 173 0.51 4.50 20.60
C GLU A 173 -0.42 3.48 19.89
N PHE A 174 0.04 2.84 18.82
CA PHE A 174 -0.69 1.87 18.00
C PHE A 174 0.18 0.64 17.70
N ASP A 175 -0.36 -0.55 17.99
CA ASP A 175 0.28 -1.82 17.64
C ASP A 175 -0.07 -2.24 16.21
N GLY A 176 0.93 -2.38 15.36
CA GLY A 176 0.80 -2.91 14.01
C GLY A 176 0.65 -4.43 13.99
N LEU A 177 0.42 -4.97 12.79
CA LEU A 177 0.22 -6.40 12.55
C LEU A 177 1.37 -7.25 13.09
N PHE A 178 2.63 -6.80 12.96
CA PHE A 178 3.76 -7.58 13.48
C PHE A 178 3.73 -7.79 15.00
N LYS A 179 3.20 -6.82 15.75
CA LYS A 179 3.08 -6.91 17.21
C LYS A 179 1.79 -7.59 17.65
N GLN A 180 0.69 -7.37 16.93
CA GLN A 180 -0.58 -8.04 17.21
C GLN A 180 -0.54 -9.55 16.94
N ILE A 181 0.24 -9.99 15.95
CA ILE A 181 0.36 -11.41 15.58
C ILE A 181 1.49 -12.05 16.39
N THR A 182 1.14 -12.61 17.55
CA THR A 182 2.10 -13.28 18.45
C THR A 182 2.02 -14.80 18.42
N THR A 183 1.02 -15.36 17.75
CA THR A 183 0.72 -16.81 17.74
C THR A 183 0.77 -17.34 16.31
N ASN A 184 1.24 -18.58 16.13
CA ASN A 184 1.46 -19.20 14.82
C ASN A 184 2.41 -18.37 13.92
N SER A 185 3.44 -17.80 14.54
CA SER A 185 4.56 -17.11 13.88
C SER A 185 5.76 -18.05 13.75
N GLY A 186 6.39 -18.03 12.57
CA GLY A 186 7.66 -18.71 12.34
C GLY A 186 8.84 -17.94 12.97
N SER A 187 9.92 -18.66 13.29
CA SER A 187 11.23 -18.01 13.52
C SER A 187 11.91 -17.80 12.18
N TYR A 188 12.22 -16.55 11.85
CA TYR A 188 12.83 -16.20 10.57
C TYR A 188 14.34 -16.48 10.58
N SER A 189 14.80 -17.48 9.82
CA SER A 189 16.22 -17.66 9.51
C SER A 189 16.44 -17.92 8.01
N GLY A 190 15.97 -17.02 7.15
CA GLY A 190 16.22 -17.16 5.70
C GLY A 190 15.22 -16.45 4.79
N PHE A 191 15.21 -16.87 3.53
CA PHE A 191 14.17 -16.48 2.57
C PHE A 191 12.91 -17.33 2.77
N VAL A 192 11.75 -16.73 2.50
CA VAL A 192 10.47 -17.45 2.52
C VAL A 192 10.47 -18.49 1.40
N THR A 193 10.14 -19.73 1.76
CA THR A 193 10.08 -20.86 0.83
C THR A 193 8.64 -21.29 0.59
N SER A 194 8.40 -21.89 -0.58
CA SER A 194 7.09 -22.46 -0.93
C SER A 194 6.61 -23.52 0.07
N SER A 195 7.53 -24.33 0.59
CA SER A 195 7.25 -25.36 1.61
C SER A 195 6.93 -24.76 2.98
N GLY A 196 7.60 -23.68 3.38
CA GLY A 196 7.32 -22.94 4.61
C GLY A 196 5.91 -22.32 4.61
N ILE A 197 5.51 -21.72 3.49
CA ILE A 197 4.13 -21.23 3.30
C ILE A 197 3.12 -22.37 3.45
N GLY A 198 3.38 -23.52 2.81
CA GLY A 198 2.50 -24.68 2.93
C GLY A 198 2.36 -25.23 4.35
N ALA A 199 3.44 -25.22 5.13
CA ALA A 199 3.42 -25.58 6.55
C ALA A 199 2.54 -24.61 7.37
N ASN A 200 2.68 -23.31 7.14
CA ASN A 200 1.88 -22.29 7.82
C ASN A 200 0.41 -22.32 7.40
N CYS A 201 0.10 -22.56 6.12
CA CYS A 201 -1.27 -22.79 5.67
C CYS A 201 -1.91 -23.99 6.36
N ARG A 202 -1.16 -25.08 6.56
CA ARG A 202 -1.65 -26.25 7.31
C ARG A 202 -1.93 -25.90 8.76
N THR A 203 -1.01 -25.19 9.42
CA THR A 203 -1.22 -24.72 10.78
C THR A 203 -2.49 -23.88 10.86
N LEU A 204 -2.63 -22.85 10.03
CA LEU A 204 -3.81 -21.97 10.01
C LEU A 204 -5.12 -22.71 9.72
N TYR A 205 -5.09 -23.68 8.81
CA TYR A 205 -6.26 -24.51 8.50
C TYR A 205 -6.74 -25.29 9.73
N LEU A 206 -5.82 -25.79 10.57
CA LEU A 206 -6.20 -26.44 11.84
C LEU A 206 -6.91 -25.47 12.78
N TYR A 207 -6.64 -24.17 12.70
CA TYR A 207 -7.35 -23.13 13.47
C TYR A 207 -8.60 -22.59 12.74
N GLY A 208 -9.01 -23.19 11.62
CA GLY A 208 -10.19 -22.78 10.84
C GLY A 208 -9.98 -21.56 9.95
N ALA A 209 -8.73 -21.13 9.75
CA ALA A 209 -8.39 -20.05 8.81
C ALA A 209 -8.05 -20.58 7.42
N ASP A 210 -8.36 -19.77 6.41
CA ASP A 210 -7.96 -19.98 5.01
C ASP A 210 -7.33 -18.68 4.51
N PRO A 211 -5.99 -18.60 4.46
CA PRO A 211 -5.30 -17.38 4.09
C PRO A 211 -5.55 -17.01 2.63
N THR A 212 -5.67 -15.71 2.34
CA THR A 212 -6.01 -15.18 1.01
C THR A 212 -4.99 -14.16 0.51
N LEU A 213 -4.13 -13.63 1.37
CA LEU A 213 -3.12 -12.63 1.04
C LEU A 213 -1.79 -12.99 1.68
N LEU A 214 -0.73 -12.96 0.88
CA LEU A 214 0.66 -13.04 1.30
C LEU A 214 1.34 -11.71 1.00
N VAL A 215 1.79 -11.02 2.04
CA VAL A 215 2.52 -9.77 1.93
C VAL A 215 3.98 -9.99 2.27
N LEU A 216 4.87 -9.60 1.36
CA LEU A 216 6.30 -9.83 1.45
C LEU A 216 7.07 -8.58 1.09
N ASN A 217 8.29 -8.45 1.61
CA ASN A 217 9.24 -7.49 1.04
C ASN A 217 9.57 -7.89 -0.41
N ALA A 218 9.85 -6.90 -1.27
CA ALA A 218 10.27 -7.13 -2.65
C ALA A 218 11.41 -8.15 -2.80
N ARG A 219 12.40 -8.15 -1.89
CA ARG A 219 13.50 -9.13 -1.90
C ARG A 219 13.03 -10.57 -1.64
N GLN A 220 12.09 -10.74 -0.71
CA GLN A 220 11.54 -12.04 -0.36
C GLN A 220 10.65 -12.58 -1.48
N LEU A 221 9.86 -11.69 -2.10
CA LEU A 221 9.03 -12.03 -3.24
C LEU A 221 9.85 -12.50 -4.44
N GLN A 222 10.97 -11.83 -4.72
CA GLN A 222 11.90 -12.25 -5.77
C GLN A 222 12.49 -13.63 -5.45
N ALA A 223 13.03 -13.83 -4.24
CA ALA A 223 13.62 -15.11 -3.84
C ALA A 223 12.60 -16.27 -3.90
N LEU A 224 11.35 -16.02 -3.51
CA LEU A 224 10.27 -17.01 -3.60
C LEU A 224 9.89 -17.32 -5.05
N ALA A 225 9.88 -16.30 -5.92
CA ALA A 225 9.62 -16.49 -7.33
C ALA A 225 10.73 -17.34 -7.98
N ASP A 226 11.99 -17.08 -7.63
CA ASP A 226 13.16 -17.84 -8.11
C ASP A 226 13.10 -19.31 -7.63
N ASP A 227 12.75 -19.54 -6.35
CA ASP A 227 12.55 -20.89 -5.77
C ASP A 227 11.47 -21.68 -6.53
N LEU A 228 10.34 -21.04 -6.80
CA LEU A 228 9.23 -21.67 -7.53
C LEU A 228 9.56 -21.95 -9.00
N GLN A 229 10.37 -21.11 -9.64
CA GLN A 229 10.85 -21.35 -11.01
C GLN A 229 11.75 -22.60 -11.07
N ALA A 230 12.60 -22.80 -10.06
CA ALA A 230 13.54 -23.92 -10.01
C ALA A 230 12.87 -25.28 -9.78
N SER A 231 11.59 -25.31 -9.38
CA SER A 231 10.82 -26.49 -8.92
C SER A 231 10.42 -27.51 -10.02
N GLY A 232 11.10 -27.52 -11.17
CA GLY A 232 11.25 -28.75 -11.95
C GLY A 232 10.44 -28.89 -13.25
N ALA A 233 9.71 -27.87 -13.71
CA ALA A 233 9.24 -27.82 -15.09
C ALA A 233 10.08 -26.81 -15.87
N ILE A 234 10.93 -27.28 -16.79
CA ILE A 234 11.63 -26.40 -17.74
C ILE A 234 10.56 -25.71 -18.59
N GLN A 235 10.20 -24.47 -18.24
CA GLN A 235 9.39 -23.62 -19.10
C GLN A 235 10.27 -23.15 -20.25
N ARG A 236 10.29 -23.94 -21.34
CA ARG A 236 10.97 -23.57 -22.57
C ARG A 236 10.03 -22.75 -23.43
N SER A 237 10.22 -21.44 -23.47
CA SER A 237 9.70 -20.60 -24.54
C SER A 237 10.52 -20.87 -25.81
N VAL A 238 9.87 -21.33 -26.88
CA VAL A 238 10.50 -21.50 -28.19
C VAL A 238 10.25 -20.23 -28.98
N ILE A 239 11.31 -19.43 -29.17
CA ILE A 239 11.27 -18.20 -29.97
C ILE A 239 11.50 -18.59 -31.42
N THR A 240 10.60 -18.18 -32.32
CA THR A 240 10.76 -18.44 -33.75
C THR A 240 11.66 -17.39 -34.41
N GLN A 241 12.28 -17.72 -35.54
CA GLN A 241 13.30 -16.88 -36.20
C GLN A 241 12.77 -15.48 -36.63
N GLY A 242 11.44 -15.30 -36.70
CA GLY A 242 10.79 -14.02 -37.00
C GLY A 242 10.54 -13.12 -35.77
N GLU A 243 10.76 -13.62 -34.55
CA GLU A 243 10.42 -12.93 -33.29
C GLU A 243 11.66 -12.50 -32.49
N VAL A 244 12.87 -12.68 -33.05
CA VAL A 244 14.15 -12.45 -32.36
C VAL A 244 14.33 -10.98 -31.93
N ALA A 245 13.70 -10.03 -32.62
CA ALA A 245 13.70 -8.63 -32.24
C ALA A 245 12.52 -8.33 -31.29
N GLY A 246 12.80 -8.15 -30.00
CA GLY A 246 11.82 -7.67 -29.02
C GLY A 246 11.31 -8.69 -27.99
N VAL A 247 11.97 -9.84 -27.83
CA VAL A 247 11.61 -10.80 -26.78
C VAL A 247 11.99 -10.26 -25.39
N THR A 248 10.98 -9.98 -24.58
CA THR A 248 11.14 -9.64 -23.16
C THR A 248 10.99 -10.89 -22.30
N GLY A 249 12.01 -11.23 -21.52
CA GLY A 249 11.99 -12.35 -20.57
C GLY A 249 11.82 -11.87 -19.13
N GLY A 250 11.10 -12.64 -18.32
CA GLY A 250 10.91 -12.40 -16.90
C GLY A 250 9.74 -13.20 -16.35
N PHE A 251 9.73 -13.45 -15.05
CA PHE A 251 8.60 -14.04 -14.34
C PHE A 251 8.29 -13.17 -13.12
N ALA A 252 7.01 -13.10 -12.78
CA ALA A 252 6.54 -12.42 -11.59
C ALA A 252 5.53 -13.34 -10.90
N LEU A 253 5.71 -13.50 -9.59
CA LEU A 253 4.80 -14.27 -8.77
C LEU A 253 3.60 -13.39 -8.39
N SER A 254 2.42 -13.70 -8.92
CA SER A 254 1.18 -12.98 -8.60
C SER A 254 0.34 -13.70 -7.55
N ARG A 255 0.32 -15.04 -7.58
CA ARG A 255 -0.51 -15.89 -6.71
C ARG A 255 0.17 -17.21 -6.40
N ILE A 256 -0.14 -17.76 -5.23
CA ILE A 256 0.23 -19.12 -4.81
C ILE A 256 -1.04 -19.91 -4.53
N VAL A 257 -1.03 -21.21 -4.83
CA VAL A 257 -2.11 -22.12 -4.46
C VAL A 257 -1.89 -22.62 -3.03
N ASN A 258 -2.89 -22.48 -2.17
CA ASN A 258 -2.89 -23.09 -0.84
C ASN A 258 -2.89 -24.63 -0.99
N PRO A 259 -1.87 -25.36 -0.52
CA PRO A 259 -1.80 -26.81 -0.71
C PRO A 259 -2.84 -27.60 0.09
N VAL A 260 -3.51 -26.97 1.06
CA VAL A 260 -4.51 -27.63 1.93
C VAL A 260 -5.93 -27.43 1.39
N THR A 261 -6.31 -26.18 1.11
CA THR A 261 -7.67 -25.81 0.67
C THR A 261 -7.80 -25.63 -0.83
N GLN A 262 -6.69 -25.61 -1.57
CA GLN A 262 -6.62 -25.28 -3.00
C GLN A 262 -7.11 -23.86 -3.34
N SER A 263 -7.29 -23.00 -2.33
CA SER A 263 -7.61 -21.59 -2.52
C SER A 263 -6.42 -20.83 -3.12
N LEU A 264 -6.70 -19.70 -3.77
CA LEU A 264 -5.66 -18.84 -4.32
C LEU A 264 -5.29 -17.76 -3.30
N ILE A 265 -3.99 -17.66 -3.02
CA ILE A 265 -3.39 -16.64 -2.17
C ILE A 265 -2.78 -15.58 -3.07
N ASP A 266 -3.29 -14.35 -3.00
CA ASP A 266 -2.70 -13.20 -3.67
C ASP A 266 -1.35 -12.86 -3.05
N VAL A 267 -0.33 -12.62 -3.86
CA VAL A 267 0.98 -12.17 -3.37
C VAL A 267 1.15 -10.68 -3.68
N LYS A 268 1.50 -9.88 -2.66
CA LYS A 268 1.73 -8.45 -2.80
C LYS A 268 3.07 -8.01 -2.19
N PRO A 269 3.88 -7.24 -2.93
CA PRO A 269 5.06 -6.61 -2.36
C PRO A 269 4.64 -5.43 -1.47
N GLU A 270 5.23 -5.33 -0.29
CA GLU A 270 5.09 -4.19 0.62
C GLU A 270 6.48 -3.72 1.06
N ARG A 271 6.67 -2.39 1.15
CA ARG A 271 7.98 -1.79 1.46
C ARG A 271 8.28 -1.77 2.95
N PHE A 272 7.24 -1.64 3.78
CA PHE A 272 7.38 -1.54 5.23
C PHE A 272 7.47 -2.92 5.92
N VAL A 273 7.26 -4.00 5.14
CA VAL A 273 7.53 -5.37 5.61
C VAL A 273 9.04 -5.59 5.66
N GLY A 274 9.54 -5.91 6.85
CA GLY A 274 10.95 -6.21 7.10
C GLY A 274 11.39 -7.58 6.56
N TYR A 275 12.27 -8.26 7.31
CA TYR A 275 12.66 -9.63 6.97
C TYR A 275 11.54 -10.60 7.35
N GLY A 276 10.85 -11.16 6.34
CA GLY A 276 9.78 -12.15 6.50
C GLY A 276 8.55 -11.83 5.64
N GLY A 277 7.41 -12.38 6.04
CA GLY A 277 6.12 -12.13 5.41
C GLY A 277 4.93 -12.17 6.38
N LEU A 278 3.83 -11.58 5.93
CA LEU A 278 2.53 -11.66 6.59
C LEU A 278 1.61 -12.54 5.76
N LEU A 279 1.05 -13.59 6.36
CA LEU A 279 0.04 -14.44 5.74
C LEU A 279 -1.32 -14.14 6.37
N LEU A 280 -2.12 -13.38 5.62
CA LEU A 280 -3.35 -12.76 6.08
C LEU A 280 -4.56 -13.47 5.48
N THR A 281 -5.65 -13.45 6.25
CA THR A 281 -6.98 -13.84 5.78
C THR A 281 -7.83 -12.57 5.66
N GLU A 282 -8.05 -12.10 4.44
CA GLU A 282 -8.94 -10.98 4.17
C GLU A 282 -10.38 -11.50 4.05
N LYS A 283 -11.18 -11.31 5.11
CA LYS A 283 -12.63 -11.57 5.07
C LYS A 283 -13.40 -10.28 5.24
N SER A 284 -14.56 -10.21 4.57
CA SER A 284 -15.53 -9.13 4.71
C SER A 284 -15.89 -8.92 6.20
N PRO A 285 -16.19 -7.68 6.65
CA PRO A 285 -16.60 -7.39 8.03
C PRO A 285 -17.81 -8.20 8.52
N ALA A 286 -18.55 -8.83 7.60
CA ALA A 286 -19.69 -9.69 7.90
C ALA A 286 -19.34 -11.19 8.14
N GLY A 287 -18.07 -11.60 8.05
CA GLY A 287 -17.67 -13.01 8.06
C GLY A 287 -16.52 -13.36 9.01
N MET A 288 -16.90 -13.74 10.24
CA MET A 288 -16.25 -14.66 11.19
C MET A 288 -14.72 -14.93 11.10
N GLN A 289 -14.05 -14.56 12.20
CA GLN A 289 -12.79 -15.03 12.79
C GLN A 289 -11.47 -14.67 12.08
N LEU A 290 -10.77 -13.67 12.66
CA LEU A 290 -9.35 -13.34 12.44
C LEU A 290 -8.49 -14.46 13.04
N THR A 291 -7.82 -15.25 12.21
CA THR A 291 -6.61 -15.98 12.59
C THR A 291 -5.56 -15.66 11.54
N VAL A 292 -4.50 -15.02 12.01
CA VAL A 292 -3.41 -14.52 11.19
C VAL A 292 -2.15 -15.26 11.61
N GLY A 293 -1.38 -15.73 10.63
CA GLY A 293 -0.10 -16.41 10.85
C GLY A 293 1.01 -15.60 10.20
N GLN A 294 2.19 -15.63 10.82
CA GLN A 294 3.40 -15.00 10.30
C GLN A 294 4.22 -16.07 9.57
N VAL A 295 4.68 -15.78 8.35
CA VAL A 295 5.47 -16.72 7.52
C VAL A 295 6.90 -16.24 7.40
#